data_AF-A0A536ZTU1-F1
#
_entry.id   AF-A0A536ZTU1-F1
#
_cell.length_a   1.000
_cell.length_b   1.000
_cell.length_c   1.000
_cell.angle_alpha   90.00
_cell.angle_beta   90.00
_cell.angle_gamma   90.00
#
_symmetry.space_group_name_H-M   'P 1'
#
loop_
_entity.id
_entity.type
_entity.pdbx_description
1 polymer ?
#
loop_
_entity_poly.entity_id
_entity_poly.type
_entity_poly.pdbx_seq_one_letter_code
_entity_poly.pdbx_strand_id
1 'polypeptide(L)'
;EARIPGGLRMDRFRIDDLPSDWREIGAREKLRAIGAEWARTRSTAVLAVPSAIVPAESNYLLNPLHPDFKRIKIGKQTTVETDLRLIKP
;
A
#
# COMPACT_ATOMS: atom_id res chain seq x y z
N GLU A 1 -1.72 13.01 -7.68
CA GLU A 1 -2.82 12.12 -7.24
C GLU A 1 -2.79 10.82 -8.05
N ALA A 2 -3.11 9.67 -7.47
CA ALA A 2 -3.37 8.43 -8.22
C ALA A 2 -4.85 8.06 -8.09
N ARG A 3 -5.50 7.69 -9.20
CA ARG A 3 -6.92 7.33 -9.24
C ARG A 3 -7.09 5.87 -9.61
N ILE A 4 -7.63 5.10 -8.68
CA ILE A 4 -8.03 3.71 -8.88
C ILE A 4 -9.47 3.71 -9.43
N PRO A 5 -9.72 3.17 -10.64
CA PRO A 5 -11.07 3.16 -11.20
C PRO A 5 -11.99 2.20 -10.43
N GLY A 6 -13.28 2.53 -10.39
CA GLY A 6 -14.30 1.61 -9.88
C GLY A 6 -14.29 0.27 -10.61
N GLY A 7 -14.56 -0.82 -9.89
CA GLY A 7 -14.56 -2.17 -10.43
C GLY A 7 -13.17 -2.76 -10.71
N LEU A 8 -12.08 -2.09 -10.32
CA LEU A 8 -10.77 -2.75 -10.25
C LEU A 8 -10.74 -3.65 -9.01
N ARG A 9 -10.48 -4.94 -9.21
CA ARG A 9 -10.34 -5.90 -8.11
C ARG A 9 -9.14 -5.50 -7.23
N MET A 10 -9.36 -5.49 -5.92
CA MET A 10 -8.34 -5.26 -4.91
C MET A 10 -8.38 -6.37 -3.86
N ASP A 11 -7.21 -6.78 -3.40
CA ASP A 11 -7.10 -7.60 -2.21
C ASP A 11 -7.06 -6.67 -0.99
N ARG A 12 -7.44 -7.19 0.18
CA ARG A 12 -7.46 -6.44 1.43
C ARG A 12 -6.98 -7.32 2.56
N PHE A 13 -5.98 -6.84 3.30
CA PHE A 13 -5.67 -7.35 4.62
C PHE A 13 -6.34 -6.47 5.68
N ARG A 14 -7.03 -7.11 6.61
CA ARG A 14 -7.53 -6.56 7.86
C ARG A 14 -6.49 -6.81 8.95
N ILE A 15 -6.66 -6.15 10.09
CA ILE A 15 -5.77 -6.36 11.25
C ILE A 15 -5.75 -7.85 11.65
N ASP A 16 -6.91 -8.52 11.58
CA ASP A 16 -7.05 -9.93 11.94
C ASP A 16 -6.32 -10.89 10.99
N ASP A 17 -5.95 -10.42 9.79
CA ASP A 17 -5.15 -11.19 8.82
C ASP A 17 -3.63 -11.05 9.08
N LEU A 18 -3.22 -10.15 9.97
CA LEU A 18 -1.84 -9.86 10.28
C LEU A 18 -1.37 -10.60 11.54
N PRO A 19 -0.05 -10.77 11.74
CA PRO A 19 0.49 -11.26 13.00
C PRO A 19 0.01 -10.43 14.19
N SER A 20 -0.16 -11.04 15.36
CA SER A 20 -0.61 -10.32 16.57
C SER A 20 0.33 -9.16 16.97
N ASP A 21 1.61 -9.29 16.64
CA ASP A 21 2.70 -8.35 16.88
C ASP A 21 2.99 -7.45 15.66
N TRP A 22 2.09 -7.34 14.68
CA TRP A 22 2.37 -6.69 13.38
C TRP A 22 2.90 -5.24 13.43
N ARG A 23 2.67 -4.51 14.52
CA ARG A 23 3.20 -3.15 14.70
C ARG A 23 4.58 -3.10 15.32
N GLU A 24 5.09 -4.23 15.79
CA GLU A 24 6.38 -4.34 16.42
C GLU A 24 7.48 -4.64 15.40
N ILE A 25 8.71 -4.30 15.76
CA ILE A 25 9.87 -4.52 14.89
C ILE A 25 10.04 -6.01 14.56
N GLY A 26 9.68 -6.91 15.48
CA GLY A 26 9.77 -8.36 15.32
C GLY A 26 8.95 -8.91 14.13
N ALA A 27 7.82 -8.29 13.80
CA ALA A 27 6.95 -8.74 12.72
C ALA A 27 7.42 -8.31 11.31
N ARG A 28 8.44 -7.44 11.19
CA ARG A 28 8.85 -6.84 9.91
C ARG A 28 9.18 -7.85 8.83
N GLU A 29 9.94 -8.89 9.17
CA GLU A 29 10.34 -9.93 8.22
C GLU A 29 9.12 -10.71 7.70
N LYS A 30 8.20 -11.06 8.60
CA LYS A 30 6.97 -11.77 8.27
C LYS A 30 6.03 -10.92 7.40
N LEU A 31 5.86 -9.64 7.74
CA LEU A 31 5.07 -8.70 6.94
C LEU A 31 5.67 -8.47 5.55
N ARG A 32 7.00 -8.39 5.46
CA ARG A 32 7.68 -8.28 4.16
C ARG A 32 7.44 -9.53 3.33
N ALA A 33 7.49 -10.72 3.92
CA ALA A 33 7.20 -11.97 3.22
C ALA A 33 5.75 -12.01 2.69
N ILE A 34 4.77 -11.57 3.50
CA ILE A 34 3.36 -11.46 3.07
C ILE A 34 3.22 -10.52 1.87
N GLY A 35 3.80 -9.32 1.94
CA GLY A 35 3.75 -8.35 0.84
C GLY A 35 4.51 -8.82 -0.41
N ALA A 36 5.64 -9.49 -0.23
CA ALA A 36 6.43 -10.05 -1.33
C ALA A 36 5.67 -11.17 -2.06
N GLU A 37 4.99 -12.04 -1.32
CA GLU A 37 4.19 -13.11 -1.91
C GLU A 37 3.01 -12.57 -2.71
N TRP A 38 2.28 -11.58 -2.18
CA TRP A 38 1.25 -10.86 -2.94
C TRP A 38 1.81 -10.24 -4.22
N ALA A 39 2.96 -9.55 -4.15
CA ALA A 39 3.57 -8.91 -5.30
C ALA A 39 4.04 -9.94 -6.36
N ARG A 40 4.62 -11.05 -5.90
CA ARG A 40 5.15 -12.14 -6.74
C ARG A 40 4.05 -12.90 -7.47
N THR A 41 2.97 -13.23 -6.77
CA THR A 41 1.81 -13.95 -7.32
C THR A 41 0.98 -13.09 -8.26
N ARG A 42 1.09 -11.75 -8.14
CA ARG A 42 0.31 -10.79 -8.94
C ARG A 42 -1.19 -11.11 -8.84
N SER A 43 -1.69 -11.33 -7.62
CA SER A 43 -3.10 -11.65 -7.38
C SER A 43 -4.04 -10.49 -7.75
N THR A 44 -3.61 -9.25 -7.47
CA THR A 44 -4.30 -8.00 -7.84
C THR A 44 -3.31 -6.89 -8.15
N ALA A 45 -3.78 -5.84 -8.85
CA ALA A 45 -3.00 -4.63 -9.06
C ALA A 45 -2.90 -3.73 -7.80
N VAL A 46 -3.83 -3.89 -6.86
CA VAL A 46 -3.95 -3.08 -5.65
C VAL A 46 -4.16 -3.99 -4.44
N LEU A 47 -3.41 -3.73 -3.37
CA LEU A 47 -3.62 -4.30 -2.05
C LEU A 47 -3.85 -3.18 -1.04
N ALA A 48 -4.98 -3.24 -0.34
CA ALA A 48 -5.25 -2.40 0.81
C ALA A 48 -4.74 -3.07 2.08
N VAL A 49 -3.92 -2.37 2.86
CA VAL A 49 -3.39 -2.85 4.15
C VAL A 49 -3.67 -1.83 5.26
N PRO A 50 -3.75 -2.24 6.54
CA PRO A 50 -3.87 -1.31 7.65
C PRO A 50 -2.66 -0.37 7.72
N SER A 51 -2.88 0.90 8.07
CA SER A 51 -1.78 1.82 8.37
C SER A 51 -1.19 1.49 9.74
N ALA A 52 0.15 1.35 9.81
CA ALA A 52 0.86 1.09 11.06
C ALA A 52 0.75 2.26 12.06
N ILE A 53 0.50 3.48 11.57
CA ILE A 53 0.36 4.69 12.39
C ILE A 53 -1.09 4.88 12.83
N VAL A 54 -2.04 4.77 11.90
CA VAL A 54 -3.48 4.95 12.16
C VAL A 54 -4.23 3.70 11.69
N PRO A 55 -4.41 2.66 12.52
CA PRO A 55 -4.96 1.37 12.07
C PRO A 55 -6.39 1.40 11.50
N ALA A 56 -7.14 2.46 11.79
CA ALA A 56 -8.46 2.70 11.19
C ALA A 56 -8.37 3.13 9.71
N GLU A 57 -7.19 3.57 9.25
CA GLU A 57 -6.92 3.96 7.87
C GLU A 57 -6.22 2.84 7.10
N SER A 58 -6.27 2.94 5.77
CA SER A 58 -5.60 1.99 4.87
C SER A 58 -4.48 2.67 4.07
N ASN A 59 -3.35 1.99 3.98
CA ASN A 59 -2.37 2.24 2.94
C ASN A 59 -2.67 1.35 1.73
N TYR A 60 -2.32 1.83 0.54
CA TYR A 60 -2.51 1.09 -0.70
C TYR A 60 -1.17 0.79 -1.34
N LEU A 61 -0.89 -0.50 -1.54
CA LEU A 61 0.24 -0.98 -2.32
C LEU A 61 -0.22 -1.19 -3.76
N LEU A 62 0.57 -0.72 -4.71
CA LEU A 62 0.32 -0.89 -6.14
C LEU A 62 1.38 -1.84 -6.71
N ASN A 63 0.96 -2.79 -7.55
CA ASN A 63 1.87 -3.73 -8.21
C ASN A 63 2.01 -3.36 -9.70
N PRO A 64 3.09 -2.68 -10.12
CA PRO A 64 3.31 -2.29 -11.52
C PRO A 64 3.41 -3.46 -12.49
N LEU A 65 3.73 -4.66 -11.98
CA LEU A 65 3.88 -5.87 -12.79
C LEU A 65 2.54 -6.60 -13.02
N HIS A 66 1.46 -6.17 -12.38
CA HIS A 66 0.13 -6.73 -12.60
C HIS A 66 -0.49 -6.19 -13.90
N PRO A 67 -1.09 -7.01 -14.77
CA PRO A 67 -1.67 -6.55 -16.05
C PRO A 67 -2.69 -5.41 -15.93
N ASP A 68 -3.50 -5.42 -14.87
CA ASP A 68 -4.48 -4.37 -14.59
C ASP A 68 -3.89 -3.06 -14.03
N PHE A 69 -2.61 -2.99 -13.69
CA PHE A 69 -1.99 -1.76 -13.20
C PHE A 69 -2.17 -0.60 -14.20
N LYS A 70 -2.18 -0.89 -15.50
CA LYS A 70 -2.44 0.08 -16.59
C LYS A 70 -3.81 0.78 -16.49
N ARG A 71 -4.74 0.24 -15.69
CA ARG A 71 -6.06 0.84 -15.45
C ARG A 71 -6.00 1.96 -14.41
N ILE A 72 -4.95 2.00 -13.58
CA ILE A 72 -4.73 3.04 -12.57
C ILE A 72 -4.27 4.30 -13.27
N LYS A 73 -4.96 5.42 -13.02
CA LYS A 73 -4.59 6.70 -13.62
C LYS A 73 -3.62 7.44 -12.70
N ILE A 74 -2.43 7.73 -13.20
CA ILE A 74 -1.46 8.57 -12.52
C ILE A 74 -1.76 10.02 -12.91
N GLY A 75 -2.15 10.83 -11.92
CA GLY A 75 -2.41 12.26 -12.08
C GLY A 75 -1.11 13.07 -12.08
N LYS A 76 -1.25 14.38 -12.30
CA LYS A 76 -0.11 15.30 -12.31
C LYS A 76 0.58 15.32 -10.94
N GLN A 77 1.91 15.45 -10.98
CA GLN A 77 2.70 15.78 -9.80
C GLN A 77 2.36 17.21 -9.39
N THR A 78 2.21 17.43 -8.08
CA THR A 78 1.97 18.74 -7.49
C THR A 78 3.02 18.96 -6.42
N THR A 79 3.54 20.18 -6.33
CA THR A 79 4.39 20.56 -5.20
C THR A 79 3.54 20.53 -3.93
N VAL A 80 3.99 19.79 -2.93
CA VAL A 80 3.42 19.86 -1.59
C VAL A 80 4.16 20.98 -0.86
N GLU A 81 3.44 21.99 -0.40
CA GLU A 81 4.00 22.98 0.50
C GLU A 81 4.19 22.32 1.87
N THR A 82 5.45 22.07 2.21
CA THR A 82 5.83 21.44 3.47
C THR A 82 6.22 22.51 4.48
N ASP A 83 5.92 22.27 5.77
CA ASP A 83 6.38 23.10 6.90
C ASP A 83 7.89 23.36 6.81
N LEU A 84 8.34 24.56 7.22
CA LEU A 84 9.74 24.99 7.16
C LEU A 84 10.69 24.09 7.98
N ARG A 85 10.18 23.34 8.95
CA ARG A 85 10.94 22.37 9.76
C ARG A 85 11.17 21.05 9.03
N LEU A 86 10.50 20.82 7.91
CA LEU A 86 10.82 19.71 7.02
C LEU A 86 12.06 20.10 6.21
N ILE A 87 13.23 19.66 6.66
CA ILE A 87 14.50 19.96 5.99
C ILE A 87 14.43 19.44 4.55
N LYS A 88 14.62 20.33 3.58
CA LYS A 88 14.70 19.93 2.17
C LYS A 88 16.01 19.15 1.97
N PRO A 89 15.97 17.91 1.44
CA PRO A 89 17.17 17.12 1.18
C PRO A 89 18.01 17.71 0.04
#